data_AF-A0A534X7S8-F1
#
_entry.id   AF-A0A534X7S8-F1
#
_cell.length_a   1.000
_cell.length_b   1.000
_cell.length_c   1.000
_cell.angle_alpha   90.00
_cell.angle_beta   90.00
_cell.angle_gamma   90.00
#
_symmetry.space_group_name_H-M   'P 1'
#
loop_
_entity.id
_entity.type
_entity.pdbx_description
1 polymer ?
#
loop_
_entity_poly.entity_id
_entity_poly.type
_entity_poly.pdbx_seq_one_letter_code
_entity_poly.pdbx_strand_id
1 'polypeptide(L)'
;MLRVRYTAWDGTQEIRLEADRVLEKLAEYLSFTDDVQQALDWLLHQGLEWEDGVRVMGLDDFLEQLREAMRSRYREVNLREAFRELREKLEELLDLERDTLDRRGDAEAAARRREVLDRLSPRLSQALEQLRDHPFADDDARRMLEDLLEELDDIRDLEDFQRRYGDLFQGPRSLSYSEAVELMREMERLKRLEEELLSGNFDSVDLENLGALLGPEAARNFRLLKEVMVLLDDAGYVTQREGRAHLSPKGVRKIGQLALRDIYQGLLRDRAGGHQTDHRGSIDLRPEETKRYRHGDPLVLDLVRTLKKALARRPGTPLDVRPEDFEVHAAAHTTTTSTVLLLDMSW
;
A
#
# COMPACT_ATOMS: atom_id res chain seq x y z
N MET A 1 37.09 -10.93 -7.11
CA MET A 1 35.81 -11.18 -7.83
C MET A 1 34.69 -11.17 -6.80
N LEU A 2 33.85 -10.13 -6.80
CA LEU A 2 32.59 -10.19 -6.05
C LEU A 2 31.69 -11.22 -6.73
N ARG A 3 31.32 -12.29 -6.03
CA ARG A 3 30.28 -13.22 -6.46
C ARG A 3 28.94 -12.62 -6.07
N VAL A 4 28.23 -12.04 -7.02
CA VAL A 4 26.83 -11.65 -6.85
C VAL A 4 25.97 -12.90 -7.09
N ARG A 5 25.12 -13.24 -6.13
CA ARG A 5 24.23 -14.41 -6.17
C ARG A 5 22.81 -13.88 -6.17
N TYR A 6 22.13 -13.98 -7.31
CA TYR A 6 20.74 -13.57 -7.44
C TYR A 6 19.84 -14.67 -6.84
N THR A 7 18.92 -14.27 -5.96
CA THR A 7 17.86 -15.13 -5.42
C THR A 7 16.51 -14.60 -5.89
N ALA A 8 15.54 -15.49 -6.10
CA ALA A 8 14.15 -15.06 -6.30
C ALA A 8 13.67 -14.32 -5.04
N TRP A 9 12.83 -13.30 -5.24
CA TRP A 9 12.27 -12.51 -4.15
C TRP A 9 11.43 -13.39 -3.24
N ASP A 10 11.83 -13.51 -1.98
CA ASP A 10 11.17 -14.34 -0.96
C ASP A 10 10.78 -13.54 0.30
N GLY A 11 10.90 -12.20 0.24
CA GLY A 11 10.54 -11.30 1.34
C GLY A 11 11.58 -11.25 2.48
N THR A 12 12.72 -11.95 2.32
CA THR A 12 13.85 -11.92 3.27
C THR A 12 15.01 -11.04 2.82
N GLN A 13 14.97 -10.52 1.59
CA GLN A 13 16.00 -9.62 1.08
C GLN A 13 15.95 -8.25 1.79
N GLU A 14 17.11 -7.76 2.25
CA GLU A 14 17.22 -6.39 2.78
C GLU A 14 17.23 -5.39 1.61
N ILE A 15 16.14 -4.63 1.46
CA ILE A 15 16.11 -3.47 0.58
C ILE A 15 16.94 -2.37 1.24
N ARG A 16 18.06 -2.02 0.62
CA ARG A 16 18.83 -0.85 1.04
C ARG A 16 18.33 0.36 0.29
N LEU A 17 17.61 1.22 0.99
CA LEU A 17 17.14 2.49 0.44
C LEU A 17 18.31 3.47 0.27
N GLU A 18 18.35 4.15 -0.87
CA GLU A 18 19.31 5.21 -1.17
C GLU A 18 18.60 6.57 -1.24
N ALA A 19 19.09 7.56 -0.50
CA ALA A 19 18.46 8.87 -0.41
C ALA A 19 18.29 9.57 -1.77
N ASP A 20 19.26 9.41 -2.68
CA ASP A 20 19.20 9.98 -4.04
C ASP A 20 18.02 9.41 -4.84
N ARG A 21 17.74 8.12 -4.68
CA ARG A 21 16.63 7.43 -5.37
C ARG A 21 15.28 7.78 -4.76
N VAL A 22 15.22 7.87 -3.44
CA VAL A 22 14.02 8.35 -2.74
C VAL A 22 13.70 9.77 -3.18
N LEU A 23 14.71 10.63 -3.33
CA LEU A 23 14.53 11.98 -3.85
C LEU A 23 14.08 11.99 -5.32
N GLU A 24 14.61 11.10 -6.16
CA GLU A 24 14.13 10.94 -7.54
C GLU A 24 12.63 10.63 -7.56
N LYS A 25 12.16 9.73 -6.70
CA LYS A 25 10.73 9.44 -6.57
C LYS A 25 9.92 10.61 -6.01
N LEU A 26 10.43 11.33 -5.02
CA LEU A 26 9.80 12.55 -4.53
C LEU A 26 9.69 13.62 -5.65
N ALA A 27 10.71 13.72 -6.51
CA ALA A 27 10.73 14.64 -7.65
C ALA A 27 9.65 14.30 -8.69
N GLU A 28 9.37 13.03 -8.92
CA GLU A 28 8.26 12.59 -9.77
C GLU A 28 6.93 13.14 -9.23
N TYR A 29 6.66 13.02 -7.92
CA TYR A 29 5.44 13.58 -7.31
C TYR A 29 5.41 15.11 -7.31
N LEU A 30 6.55 15.76 -7.08
CA LEU A 30 6.69 17.23 -7.18
C LEU A 30 6.44 17.76 -8.60
N SER A 31 6.51 16.94 -9.64
CA SER A 31 6.11 17.38 -10.98
C SER A 31 4.61 17.68 -11.08
N PHE A 32 3.81 17.16 -10.13
CA PHE A 32 2.35 17.35 -10.06
C PHE A 32 1.91 18.36 -8.99
N THR A 33 2.83 18.81 -8.12
CA THR A 33 2.51 19.78 -7.05
C THR A 33 3.68 20.68 -6.70
N ASP A 34 3.37 21.93 -6.34
CA ASP A 34 4.35 22.91 -5.84
C ASP A 34 4.65 22.75 -4.33
N ASP A 35 3.92 21.88 -3.62
CA ASP A 35 4.08 21.65 -2.18
C ASP A 35 4.84 20.35 -1.89
N VAL A 36 6.01 20.49 -1.25
CA VAL A 36 6.88 19.38 -0.85
C VAL A 36 6.21 18.47 0.17
N GLN A 37 5.38 19.01 1.05
CA GLN A 37 4.64 18.19 2.00
C GLN A 37 3.63 17.31 1.30
N GLN A 38 2.85 17.88 0.39
CA GLN A 38 1.87 17.13 -0.38
C GLN A 38 2.54 16.03 -1.23
N ALA A 39 3.67 16.32 -1.87
CA ALA A 39 4.41 15.32 -2.63
C ALA A 39 4.95 14.20 -1.73
N LEU A 40 5.44 14.53 -0.53
CA LEU A 40 5.88 13.56 0.44
C LEU A 40 4.72 12.69 0.94
N ASP A 41 3.57 13.30 1.24
CA ASP A 41 2.36 12.58 1.66
C ASP A 41 1.92 11.59 0.58
N TRP A 42 1.90 12.00 -0.69
CA TRP A 42 1.58 11.09 -1.80
C TRP A 42 2.56 9.93 -1.92
N LEU A 43 3.86 10.22 -1.80
CA LEU A 43 4.90 9.19 -1.82
C LEU A 43 4.74 8.19 -0.67
N LEU A 44 4.39 8.66 0.53
CA LEU A 44 4.14 7.79 1.68
C LEU A 44 2.84 6.98 1.53
N HIS A 45 1.78 7.56 0.96
CA HIS A 45 0.50 6.89 0.76
C HIS A 45 0.56 5.81 -0.32
N GLN A 46 1.17 6.14 -1.46
CA GLN A 46 1.26 5.24 -2.62
C GLN A 46 2.40 4.22 -2.50
N GLY A 47 3.42 4.54 -1.71
CA GLY A 47 4.63 3.74 -1.56
C GLY A 47 5.65 4.03 -2.66
N LEU A 48 6.66 3.16 -2.76
CA LEU A 48 7.77 3.33 -3.70
C LEU A 48 7.95 2.07 -4.54
N GLU A 49 7.96 2.21 -5.85
CA GLU A 49 8.47 1.17 -6.74
C GLU A 49 10.00 1.28 -6.81
N TRP A 50 10.66 0.18 -6.46
CA TRP A 50 12.11 0.01 -6.46
C TRP A 50 12.59 -0.85 -7.64
N GLU A 51 13.90 -0.88 -7.87
CA GLU A 51 14.52 -1.70 -8.92
C GLU A 51 14.18 -3.21 -8.76
N ASP A 52 14.17 -3.93 -9.88
CA ASP A 52 13.80 -5.36 -9.99
C ASP A 52 12.34 -5.71 -9.61
N GLY A 53 11.43 -4.73 -9.66
CA GLY A 53 9.99 -4.93 -9.42
C GLY A 53 9.63 -5.06 -7.94
N VAL A 54 10.56 -4.69 -7.06
CA VAL A 54 10.35 -4.67 -5.62
C VAL A 54 9.57 -3.42 -5.25
N ARG A 55 8.41 -3.56 -4.60
CA ARG A 55 7.59 -2.43 -4.16
C ARG A 55 7.67 -2.29 -2.64
N VAL A 56 8.06 -1.10 -2.17
CA VAL A 56 7.86 -0.68 -0.78
C VAL A 56 6.40 -0.30 -0.64
N MET A 57 5.68 -0.98 0.26
CA MET A 57 4.26 -0.74 0.52
C MET A 57 4.03 0.68 1.04
N GLY A 58 3.01 1.33 0.49
CA GLY A 58 2.53 2.63 0.95
C GLY A 58 1.52 2.50 2.08
N LEU A 59 1.19 3.62 2.71
CA LEU A 59 0.18 3.70 3.76
C LEU A 59 -1.19 3.15 3.31
N ASP A 60 -1.57 3.40 2.05
CA ASP A 60 -2.83 2.92 1.51
C ASP A 60 -2.87 1.39 1.48
N ASP A 61 -1.74 0.75 1.14
CA ASP A 61 -1.62 -0.71 1.15
C ASP A 61 -1.72 -1.25 2.59
N PHE A 62 -1.13 -0.56 3.58
CA PHE A 62 -1.26 -0.94 5.00
C PHE A 62 -2.69 -0.79 5.51
N LEU A 63 -3.36 0.31 5.17
CA LEU A 63 -4.76 0.53 5.52
C LEU A 63 -5.67 -0.52 4.87
N GLU A 64 -5.37 -0.93 3.65
CA GLU A 64 -6.08 -2.03 2.98
C GLU A 64 -5.87 -3.36 3.70
N GLN A 65 -4.62 -3.73 4.02
CA GLN A 65 -4.31 -4.94 4.78
C GLN A 65 -5.01 -4.95 6.15
N LEU A 66 -5.00 -3.81 6.85
CA LEU A 66 -5.65 -3.64 8.15
C LEU A 66 -7.17 -3.80 8.05
N ARG A 67 -7.79 -3.17 7.05
CA ARG A 67 -9.22 -3.31 6.79
C ARG A 67 -9.59 -4.73 6.40
N GLU A 68 -8.76 -5.41 5.63
CA GLU A 68 -8.98 -6.80 5.27
C GLU A 68 -8.84 -7.74 6.48
N ALA A 69 -7.87 -7.48 7.36
CA ALA A 69 -7.75 -8.20 8.63
C ALA A 69 -9.03 -8.07 9.48
N MET A 70 -9.54 -6.85 9.66
CA MET A 70 -10.82 -6.62 10.34
C MET A 70 -12.00 -7.34 9.64
N ARG A 71 -12.08 -7.27 8.31
CA ARG A 71 -13.14 -7.94 7.52
C ARG A 71 -13.07 -9.46 7.60
N SER A 72 -11.86 -10.04 7.65
CA SER A 72 -11.67 -11.47 7.88
C SER A 72 -12.28 -11.87 9.22
N ARG A 73 -12.01 -11.13 10.31
CA ARG A 73 -12.63 -11.38 11.62
C ARG A 73 -14.16 -11.33 11.56
N TYR A 74 -14.73 -10.29 10.96
CA TYR A 74 -16.19 -10.18 10.81
C TYR A 74 -16.84 -11.37 10.09
N ARG A 75 -16.14 -11.96 9.11
CA ARG A 75 -16.64 -13.12 8.33
C ARG A 75 -16.43 -14.46 9.02
N GLU A 76 -15.43 -14.59 9.88
CA GLU A 76 -15.04 -15.87 10.49
C GLU A 76 -15.82 -16.15 11.78
N VAL A 77 -16.11 -15.12 12.57
CA VAL A 77 -16.66 -15.27 13.93
C VAL A 77 -18.03 -14.61 14.10
N ASN A 78 -18.78 -15.10 15.09
CA ASN A 78 -20.01 -14.48 15.57
C ASN A 78 -20.01 -14.38 17.10
N LEU A 79 -20.77 -13.42 17.62
CA LEU A 79 -20.84 -13.09 19.04
C LEU A 79 -22.16 -13.52 19.70
N ARG A 80 -23.00 -14.32 19.03
CA ARG A 80 -24.36 -14.62 19.51
C ARG A 80 -24.35 -15.39 20.83
N GLU A 81 -23.40 -16.31 20.97
CA GLU A 81 -23.26 -17.17 22.14
C GLU A 81 -22.26 -16.61 23.17
N ALA A 82 -21.66 -15.44 22.94
CA ALA A 82 -20.58 -14.91 23.79
C ALA A 82 -21.00 -14.71 25.25
N PHE A 83 -22.28 -14.41 25.50
CA PHE A 83 -22.84 -14.21 26.84
C PHE A 83 -23.55 -15.44 27.40
N ARG A 84 -23.60 -16.56 26.67
CA ARG A 84 -24.40 -17.72 27.08
C ARG A 84 -23.95 -18.28 28.42
N GLU A 85 -22.65 -18.55 28.56
CA GLU A 85 -22.09 -19.11 29.80
C GLU A 85 -22.32 -18.18 31.01
N LEU A 86 -22.19 -16.86 30.81
CA LEU A 86 -22.44 -15.90 31.88
C LEU A 86 -23.92 -15.80 32.26
N ARG A 87 -24.82 -15.93 31.28
CA ARG A 87 -26.27 -15.99 31.54
C ARG A 87 -26.64 -17.28 32.30
N GLU A 88 -26.07 -18.41 31.92
CA GLU A 88 -26.25 -19.68 32.63
C GLU A 88 -25.75 -19.58 34.09
N LYS A 89 -24.58 -18.98 34.33
CA LYS A 89 -24.07 -18.70 35.70
C LYS A 89 -24.98 -17.77 36.50
N LEU A 90 -25.51 -16.72 35.86
CA LEU A 90 -26.45 -15.80 36.51
C LEU A 90 -27.74 -16.53 36.90
N GLU A 91 -28.28 -17.37 36.01
CA GLU A 91 -29.46 -18.19 36.29
C GLU A 91 -29.22 -19.15 37.45
N GLU A 92 -28.08 -19.84 37.48
CA GLU A 92 -27.68 -20.73 38.58
C GLU A 92 -27.60 -19.99 39.93
N LEU A 93 -27.01 -18.80 39.94
CA LEU A 93 -26.97 -17.93 41.11
C LEU A 93 -28.37 -17.56 41.61
N LEU A 94 -29.26 -17.18 40.70
CA LEU A 94 -30.63 -16.81 41.03
C LEU A 94 -31.43 -18.00 41.57
N ASP A 95 -31.21 -19.20 41.03
CA ASP A 95 -31.86 -20.41 41.47
C ASP A 95 -31.37 -20.86 42.86
N LEU A 96 -30.07 -20.72 43.17
CA LEU A 96 -29.53 -20.96 44.51
C LEU A 96 -30.16 -20.05 45.57
N GLU A 97 -30.32 -18.77 45.27
CA GLU A 97 -30.98 -17.81 46.16
C GLU A 97 -32.47 -18.16 46.34
N ARG A 98 -33.18 -18.48 45.24
CA ARG A 98 -34.58 -18.91 45.29
C ARG A 98 -34.75 -20.14 46.18
N ASP A 99 -33.94 -21.18 45.98
CA ASP A 99 -34.01 -22.42 46.77
C ASP A 99 -33.73 -22.19 48.26
N THR A 100 -32.82 -21.26 48.58
CA THR A 100 -32.46 -20.93 49.97
C THR A 100 -33.57 -20.13 50.66
N LEU A 101 -34.22 -19.22 49.95
CA LEU A 101 -35.39 -18.50 50.45
C LEU A 101 -36.56 -19.45 50.72
N ASP A 102 -36.77 -20.44 49.87
CA ASP A 102 -37.84 -21.43 49.98
C ASP A 102 -37.63 -22.34 51.19
N ARG A 103 -36.38 -22.75 51.43
CA ARG A 103 -36.00 -23.54 52.62
C ARG A 103 -36.14 -22.76 53.94
N ARG A 104 -35.95 -21.43 53.94
CA ARG A 104 -36.07 -20.58 55.15
C ARG A 104 -37.51 -20.37 55.63
N GLY A 105 -38.52 -20.66 54.80
CA GLY A 105 -39.92 -20.72 55.22
C GLY A 105 -40.65 -19.38 55.41
N ASP A 106 -40.06 -18.26 54.99
CA ASP A 106 -40.72 -16.95 54.99
C ASP A 106 -41.33 -16.66 53.60
N ALA A 107 -42.55 -17.15 53.38
CA ALA A 107 -43.22 -17.11 52.07
C ALA A 107 -43.47 -15.67 51.55
N GLU A 108 -43.73 -14.71 52.43
CA GLU A 108 -43.96 -13.31 52.03
C GLU A 108 -42.66 -12.61 51.66
N ALA A 109 -41.59 -12.81 52.45
CA ALA A 109 -40.30 -12.22 52.14
C ALA A 109 -39.64 -12.90 50.93
N ALA A 110 -39.89 -14.19 50.72
CA ALA A 110 -39.50 -14.90 49.50
C ALA A 110 -40.26 -14.37 48.27
N ALA A 111 -41.58 -14.19 48.35
CA ALA A 111 -42.37 -13.66 47.24
C ALA A 111 -41.94 -12.25 46.80
N ARG A 112 -41.72 -11.35 47.77
CA ARG A 112 -41.22 -9.98 47.47
C ARG A 112 -39.82 -10.00 46.85
N ARG A 113 -38.93 -10.88 47.30
CA ARG A 113 -37.58 -11.02 46.74
C ARG A 113 -37.61 -11.58 45.33
N ARG A 114 -38.40 -12.64 45.08
CA ARG A 114 -38.58 -13.19 43.73
C ARG A 114 -39.08 -12.16 42.73
N GLU A 115 -40.01 -11.29 43.14
CA GLU A 115 -40.51 -10.23 42.26
C GLU A 115 -39.41 -9.23 41.83
N VAL A 116 -38.41 -8.98 42.68
CA VAL A 116 -37.24 -8.16 42.31
C VAL A 116 -36.35 -8.91 41.34
N LEU A 117 -36.09 -10.20 41.58
CA LEU A 117 -35.27 -11.05 40.72
C LEU A 117 -35.91 -11.27 39.34
N ASP A 118 -37.24 -11.33 39.26
CA ASP A 118 -37.96 -11.50 38.00
C ASP A 118 -38.04 -10.21 37.16
N ARG A 119 -37.71 -9.05 37.77
CA ARG A 119 -37.70 -7.74 37.10
C ARG A 119 -36.31 -7.29 36.62
N LEU A 120 -35.32 -8.18 36.67
CA LEU A 120 -33.95 -7.88 36.24
C LEU A 120 -33.90 -7.45 34.76
N SER A 121 -32.97 -6.55 34.46
CA SER A 121 -32.74 -6.08 33.09
C SER A 121 -32.31 -7.24 32.16
N PRO A 122 -32.72 -7.25 30.87
CA PRO A 122 -32.22 -8.23 29.91
C PRO A 122 -30.72 -8.06 29.58
N ARG A 123 -30.15 -6.89 29.89
CA ARG A 123 -28.70 -6.62 29.81
C ARG A 123 -28.00 -7.17 31.03
N LEU A 124 -26.96 -7.97 30.80
CA LEU A 124 -26.22 -8.65 31.83
C LEU A 124 -25.52 -7.65 32.76
N SER A 125 -24.87 -6.62 32.20
CA SER A 125 -24.20 -5.58 32.99
C SER A 125 -25.17 -4.89 33.97
N GLN A 126 -26.34 -4.49 33.48
CA GLN A 126 -27.35 -3.82 34.29
C GLN A 126 -27.99 -4.75 35.32
N ALA A 127 -28.20 -6.03 34.98
CA ALA A 127 -28.70 -7.01 35.94
C ALA A 127 -27.70 -7.20 37.10
N LEU A 128 -26.41 -7.33 36.79
CA LEU A 128 -25.36 -7.45 37.81
C LEU A 128 -25.25 -6.19 38.67
N GLU A 129 -25.34 -5.00 38.09
CA GLU A 129 -25.36 -3.73 38.85
C GLU A 129 -26.57 -3.64 39.79
N GLN A 130 -27.76 -4.10 39.36
CA GLN A 130 -28.96 -4.14 40.21
C GLN A 130 -28.80 -5.14 41.36
N LEU A 131 -28.11 -6.26 41.12
CA LEU A 131 -27.86 -7.29 42.12
C LEU A 131 -26.74 -6.93 43.09
N ARG A 132 -25.83 -6.01 42.72
CA ARG A 132 -24.72 -5.58 43.60
C ARG A 132 -25.20 -5.09 44.97
N ASP A 133 -26.28 -4.31 44.99
CA ASP A 133 -26.83 -3.75 46.23
C ASP A 133 -27.86 -4.69 46.89
N HIS A 134 -28.10 -5.87 46.31
CA HIS A 134 -29.08 -6.84 46.80
C HIS A 134 -28.49 -7.71 47.93
N PRO A 135 -29.19 -7.84 49.08
CA PRO A 135 -28.72 -8.69 50.16
C PRO A 135 -29.05 -10.17 49.89
N PHE A 136 -28.03 -10.97 49.60
CA PHE A 136 -28.15 -12.42 49.38
C PHE A 136 -28.22 -13.21 50.69
N ALA A 137 -29.20 -14.11 50.77
CA ALA A 137 -29.38 -15.02 51.90
C ALA A 137 -28.40 -16.20 51.85
N ASP A 138 -28.06 -16.64 50.65
CA ASP A 138 -27.11 -17.71 50.38
C ASP A 138 -25.67 -17.19 50.23
N ASP A 139 -24.70 -17.91 50.82
CA ASP A 139 -23.28 -17.52 50.76
C ASP A 139 -22.60 -17.98 49.45
N ASP A 140 -23.10 -19.03 48.80
CA ASP A 140 -22.58 -19.51 47.50
C ASP A 140 -23.02 -18.56 46.38
N ALA A 141 -24.30 -18.17 46.37
CA ALA A 141 -24.84 -17.17 45.44
C ALA A 141 -24.11 -15.83 45.55
N ARG A 142 -23.74 -15.41 46.77
CA ARG A 142 -22.95 -14.19 46.99
C ARG A 142 -21.57 -14.29 46.35
N ARG A 143 -20.87 -15.41 46.52
CA ARG A 143 -19.54 -15.61 45.92
C ARG A 143 -19.62 -15.63 44.39
N MET A 144 -20.62 -16.29 43.81
CA MET A 144 -20.84 -16.27 42.36
C MET A 144 -21.13 -14.86 41.84
N LEU A 145 -21.85 -14.03 42.60
CA LEU A 145 -22.07 -12.64 42.24
C LEU A 145 -20.76 -11.85 42.26
N GLU A 146 -19.95 -12.03 43.31
CA GLU A 146 -18.65 -11.37 43.44
C GLU A 146 -17.76 -11.69 42.23
N ASP A 147 -17.66 -12.97 41.83
CA ASP A 147 -16.92 -13.40 40.64
C ASP A 147 -17.42 -12.70 39.35
N LEU A 148 -18.75 -12.61 39.16
CA LEU A 148 -19.35 -11.93 38.00
C LEU A 148 -19.16 -10.41 38.04
N LEU A 149 -19.10 -9.81 39.23
CA LEU A 149 -18.85 -8.38 39.42
C LEU A 149 -17.39 -8.00 39.16
N GLU A 150 -16.44 -8.92 39.39
CA GLU A 150 -15.04 -8.72 38.99
C GLU A 150 -14.89 -8.57 37.47
N GLU A 151 -15.71 -9.29 36.70
CA GLU A 151 -15.74 -9.23 35.23
C GLU A 151 -16.69 -8.14 34.67
N LEU A 152 -17.32 -7.33 35.51
CA LEU A 152 -18.38 -6.39 35.12
C LEU A 152 -17.93 -5.36 34.06
N ASP A 153 -16.71 -4.83 34.17
CA ASP A 153 -16.18 -3.87 33.19
C ASP A 153 -16.02 -4.52 31.81
N ASP A 154 -15.45 -5.72 31.74
CA ASP A 154 -15.30 -6.46 30.48
C ASP A 154 -16.67 -6.87 29.89
N ILE A 155 -17.63 -7.25 30.74
CA ILE A 155 -19.02 -7.52 30.31
C ILE A 155 -19.66 -6.28 29.69
N ARG A 156 -19.54 -5.13 30.36
CA ARG A 156 -20.12 -3.86 29.87
C ARG A 156 -19.50 -3.46 28.54
N ASP A 157 -18.18 -3.52 28.44
CA ASP A 157 -17.46 -3.14 27.22
C ASP A 157 -17.82 -4.07 26.07
N LEU A 158 -17.95 -5.38 26.33
CA LEU A 158 -18.38 -6.37 25.33
C LEU A 158 -19.84 -6.17 24.91
N GLU A 159 -20.76 -5.83 25.81
CA GLU A 159 -22.15 -5.52 25.46
C GLU A 159 -22.23 -4.26 24.57
N ASP A 160 -21.45 -3.24 24.89
CA ASP A 160 -21.33 -2.02 24.10
C ASP A 160 -20.70 -2.29 22.73
N PHE A 161 -19.71 -3.17 22.66
CA PHE A 161 -19.10 -3.64 21.42
C PHE A 161 -20.10 -4.42 20.56
N GLN A 162 -20.80 -5.40 21.14
CA GLN A 162 -21.81 -6.19 20.44
C GLN A 162 -22.96 -5.32 19.94
N ARG A 163 -23.38 -4.30 20.71
CA ARG A 163 -24.40 -3.34 20.26
C ARG A 163 -23.93 -2.50 19.07
N ARG A 164 -22.66 -2.07 19.06
CA ARG A 164 -22.11 -1.22 17.99
C ARG A 164 -21.76 -1.99 16.71
N TYR A 165 -21.25 -3.20 16.85
CA TYR A 165 -20.64 -3.95 15.74
C TYR A 165 -21.23 -5.34 15.52
N GLY A 166 -22.17 -5.81 16.36
CA GLY A 166 -22.69 -7.18 16.33
C GLY A 166 -23.27 -7.60 14.98
N ASP A 167 -23.89 -6.67 14.24
CA ASP A 167 -24.44 -6.94 12.91
C ASP A 167 -23.37 -7.29 11.86
N LEU A 168 -22.12 -6.87 12.08
CA LEU A 168 -20.99 -7.17 11.18
C LEU A 168 -20.47 -8.60 11.38
N PHE A 169 -20.63 -9.15 12.59
CA PHE A 169 -20.13 -10.47 12.97
C PHE A 169 -21.11 -11.58 12.61
N GLN A 170 -21.01 -12.08 11.38
CA GLN A 170 -21.94 -13.08 10.82
C GLN A 170 -21.28 -14.43 10.53
N GLY A 171 -20.09 -14.67 11.10
CA GLY A 171 -19.32 -15.86 10.83
C GLY A 171 -19.90 -17.15 11.43
N PRO A 172 -19.46 -18.32 10.93
CA PRO A 172 -19.96 -19.61 11.40
C PRO A 172 -19.45 -20.01 12.78
N ARG A 173 -18.30 -19.49 13.23
CA ARG A 173 -17.70 -19.83 14.53
C ARG A 173 -18.27 -18.93 15.63
N SER A 174 -19.02 -19.52 16.55
CA SER A 174 -19.42 -18.82 17.78
C SER A 174 -18.23 -18.79 18.75
N LEU A 175 -18.06 -17.66 19.45
CA LEU A 175 -17.00 -17.49 20.44
C LEU A 175 -17.54 -17.66 21.86
N SER A 176 -16.70 -18.19 22.75
CA SER A 176 -16.90 -18.13 24.20
C SER A 176 -16.74 -16.68 24.71
N TYR A 177 -17.10 -16.43 25.96
CA TYR A 177 -16.95 -15.12 26.58
C TYR A 177 -15.50 -14.62 26.53
N SER A 178 -14.55 -15.45 26.98
CA SER A 178 -13.13 -15.10 27.01
C SER A 178 -12.58 -14.77 25.61
N GLU A 179 -12.87 -15.61 24.62
CA GLU A 179 -12.47 -15.38 23.22
C GLU A 179 -13.12 -14.09 22.64
N ALA A 180 -14.36 -13.78 23.03
CA ALA A 180 -15.05 -12.58 22.58
C ALA A 180 -14.44 -11.30 23.18
N VAL A 181 -14.03 -11.31 24.44
CA VAL A 181 -13.30 -10.21 25.08
C VAL A 181 -11.93 -10.01 24.42
N GLU A 182 -11.20 -11.09 24.14
CA GLU A 182 -9.92 -11.02 23.42
C GLU A 182 -10.09 -10.43 22.03
N LEU A 183 -11.08 -10.90 21.26
CA LEU A 183 -11.40 -10.36 19.94
C LEU A 183 -11.77 -8.87 20.01
N MET A 184 -12.59 -8.47 20.97
CA MET A 184 -12.95 -7.06 21.16
C MET A 184 -11.69 -6.21 21.35
N ARG A 185 -10.78 -6.63 22.24
CA ARG A 185 -9.51 -5.94 22.49
C ARG A 185 -8.61 -5.91 21.24
N GLU A 186 -8.58 -6.99 20.46
CA GLU A 186 -7.87 -7.04 19.17
C GLU A 186 -8.46 -6.00 18.20
N MET A 187 -9.80 -5.97 18.05
CA MET A 187 -10.50 -5.04 17.16
C MET A 187 -10.29 -3.58 17.55
N GLU A 188 -10.27 -3.27 18.85
CA GLU A 188 -9.95 -1.92 19.32
C GLU A 188 -8.51 -1.51 19.00
N ARG A 189 -7.54 -2.43 19.11
CA ARG A 189 -6.15 -2.18 18.70
C ARG A 189 -6.04 -1.95 17.20
N LEU A 190 -6.73 -2.76 16.38
CA LEU A 190 -6.79 -2.56 14.93
C LEU A 190 -7.40 -1.20 14.58
N LYS A 191 -8.47 -0.79 15.26
CA LYS A 191 -9.11 0.51 15.03
C LYS A 191 -8.23 1.68 15.43
N ARG A 192 -7.58 1.60 16.59
CA ARG A 192 -6.61 2.62 17.02
C ARG A 192 -5.48 2.75 16.01
N LEU A 193 -4.94 1.63 15.52
CA LEU A 193 -3.89 1.64 14.51
C LEU A 193 -4.39 2.27 13.20
N GLU A 194 -5.64 1.99 12.78
CA GLU A 194 -6.24 2.64 11.60
C GLU A 194 -6.29 4.15 11.77
N GLU A 195 -6.73 4.63 12.93
CA GLU A 195 -6.82 6.06 13.26
C GLU A 195 -5.43 6.72 13.31
N GLU A 196 -4.44 6.06 13.92
CA GLU A 196 -3.05 6.53 13.96
C GLU A 196 -2.47 6.68 12.55
N LEU A 197 -2.66 5.68 11.69
CA LEU A 197 -2.21 5.72 10.30
C LEU A 197 -2.91 6.84 9.51
N LEU A 198 -4.23 7.00 9.66
CA LEU A 198 -4.98 8.08 9.00
C LEU A 198 -4.63 9.49 9.52
N SER A 199 -4.15 9.60 10.76
CA SER A 199 -3.78 10.89 11.35
C SER A 199 -2.49 11.49 10.76
N GLY A 200 -1.70 10.69 10.04
CA GLY A 200 -0.41 11.09 9.47
C GLY A 200 0.73 11.17 10.49
N ASN A 201 0.50 10.80 11.76
CA ASN A 201 1.56 10.75 12.77
C ASN A 201 2.28 9.39 12.77
N PHE A 202 3.19 9.22 11.81
CA PHE A 202 3.94 7.96 11.63
C PHE A 202 4.97 7.68 12.73
N ASP A 203 5.38 8.72 13.46
CA ASP A 203 6.39 8.59 14.52
C ASP A 203 5.85 7.84 15.73
N SER A 204 4.57 8.01 16.06
CA SER A 204 3.92 7.35 17.20
C SER A 204 3.53 5.89 16.96
N VAL A 205 3.57 5.41 15.72
CA VAL A 205 3.14 4.05 15.39
C VAL A 205 4.11 3.02 15.98
N ASP A 206 3.56 2.12 16.81
CA ASP A 206 4.29 1.02 17.43
C ASP A 206 4.47 -0.16 16.44
N LEU A 207 5.73 -0.39 16.05
CA LEU A 207 6.12 -1.46 15.13
C LEU A 207 5.88 -2.87 15.69
N GLU A 208 5.97 -3.04 17.01
CA GLU A 208 5.77 -4.34 17.66
C GLU A 208 4.29 -4.73 17.62
N ASN A 209 3.41 -3.79 17.97
CA ASN A 209 1.97 -3.98 17.86
C ASN A 209 1.52 -4.19 16.41
N LEU A 210 2.04 -3.39 15.47
CA LEU A 210 1.74 -3.56 14.04
C LEU A 210 2.19 -4.94 13.54
N GLY A 211 3.34 -5.42 13.99
CA GLY A 211 3.84 -6.76 13.68
C GLY A 211 3.01 -7.89 14.29
N ALA A 212 2.48 -7.70 15.51
CA ALA A 212 1.61 -8.68 16.16
C ALA A 212 0.25 -8.81 15.46
N LEU A 213 -0.30 -7.70 14.95
CA LEU A 213 -1.62 -7.65 14.33
C LEU A 213 -1.61 -8.03 12.84
N LEU A 214 -0.64 -7.52 12.07
CA LEU A 214 -0.56 -7.71 10.61
C LEU A 214 0.56 -8.66 10.16
N GLY A 215 1.37 -9.14 11.11
CA GLY A 215 2.48 -10.04 10.86
C GLY A 215 3.83 -9.33 10.72
N PRO A 216 4.93 -10.10 10.81
CA PRO A 216 6.29 -9.56 10.87
C PRO A 216 6.72 -8.87 9.57
N GLU A 217 6.10 -9.20 8.43
CA GLU A 217 6.38 -8.55 7.15
C GLU A 217 5.86 -7.11 7.11
N ALA A 218 4.66 -6.88 7.62
CA ALA A 218 4.08 -5.55 7.72
C ALA A 218 4.98 -4.63 8.56
N ALA A 219 5.49 -5.11 9.70
CA ALA A 219 6.42 -4.36 10.55
C ALA A 219 7.74 -4.03 9.86
N ARG A 220 8.30 -4.95 9.06
CA ARG A 220 9.52 -4.68 8.27
C ARG A 220 9.28 -3.63 7.20
N ASN A 221 8.18 -3.76 6.46
CA ASN A 221 7.86 -2.84 5.37
C ASN A 221 7.51 -1.43 5.89
N PHE A 222 6.82 -1.33 7.02
CA PHE A 222 6.51 -0.04 7.64
C PHE A 222 7.79 0.64 8.15
N ARG A 223 8.77 -0.13 8.64
CA ARG A 223 10.08 0.40 9.01
C ARG A 223 10.80 1.02 7.80
N LEU A 224 10.76 0.36 6.63
CA LEU A 224 11.31 0.92 5.39
C LEU A 224 10.62 2.24 5.04
N LEU A 225 9.30 2.31 5.18
CA LEU A 225 8.54 3.53 4.95
C LEU A 225 8.96 4.68 5.89
N LYS A 226 9.20 4.41 7.18
CA LYS A 226 9.76 5.40 8.12
C LYS A 226 11.19 5.82 7.73
N GLU A 227 11.99 4.89 7.25
CA GLU A 227 13.38 5.13 6.85
C GLU A 227 13.49 6.11 5.66
N VAL A 228 12.51 6.14 4.76
CA VAL A 228 12.40 7.11 3.65
C VAL A 228 12.53 8.55 4.17
N MET A 229 11.78 8.90 5.21
CA MET A 229 11.79 10.26 5.78
C MET A 229 13.14 10.59 6.41
N VAL A 230 13.69 9.65 7.18
CA VAL A 230 14.99 9.79 7.84
C VAL A 230 16.10 9.97 6.80
N LEU A 231 16.10 9.18 5.72
CA LEU A 231 17.11 9.27 4.67
C LEU A 231 17.10 10.60 3.92
N LEU A 232 15.91 11.16 3.66
CA LEU A 232 15.79 12.46 2.99
C LEU A 232 16.30 13.61 3.86
N ASP A 233 16.07 13.54 5.17
CA ASP A 233 16.56 14.53 6.15
C ASP A 233 18.07 14.38 6.39
N ASP A 234 18.56 13.16 6.64
CA ASP A 234 19.97 12.85 6.88
C ASP A 234 20.86 13.16 5.67
N ALA A 235 20.38 12.90 4.45
CA ALA A 235 21.07 13.29 3.23
C ALA A 235 21.04 14.81 2.98
N GLY A 236 20.28 15.56 3.77
CA GLY A 236 20.13 17.00 3.70
C GLY A 236 19.37 17.45 2.44
N TYR A 237 18.47 16.63 1.91
CA TYR A 237 17.63 16.99 0.76
C TYR A 237 16.34 17.68 1.18
N VAL A 238 15.79 17.27 2.32
CA VAL A 238 14.60 17.82 2.95
C VAL A 238 15.00 18.40 4.31
N THR A 239 14.23 19.38 4.79
CA THR A 239 14.36 19.97 6.12
C THR A 239 12.96 20.21 6.70
N GLN A 240 12.78 20.00 7.99
CA GLN A 240 11.54 20.34 8.68
C GLN A 240 11.58 21.80 9.17
N ARG A 241 10.62 22.63 8.74
CA ARG A 241 10.41 23.99 9.24
C ARG A 241 8.94 24.17 9.61
N GLU A 242 8.68 24.68 10.82
CA GLU A 242 7.31 24.91 11.31
C GLU A 242 6.40 23.66 11.25
N GLY A 243 6.99 22.46 11.40
CA GLY A 243 6.26 21.19 11.30
C GLY A 243 5.92 20.76 9.88
N ARG A 244 6.52 21.40 8.86
CA ARG A 244 6.35 21.07 7.44
C ARG A 244 7.70 20.77 6.78
N ALA A 245 7.73 19.76 5.92
CA ALA A 245 8.89 19.49 5.07
C ALA A 245 9.05 20.55 3.99
N HIS A 246 10.28 21.00 3.83
CA HIS A 246 10.71 21.87 2.75
C HIS A 246 11.97 21.31 2.12
N LEU A 247 12.12 21.50 0.81
CA LEU A 247 13.38 21.17 0.14
C LEU A 247 14.51 22.06 0.64
N SER A 248 15.64 21.45 0.95
CA SER A 248 16.86 22.18 1.23
C SER A 248 17.43 22.79 -0.07
N PRO A 249 18.39 23.74 0.00
CA PRO A 249 19.10 24.20 -1.18
C PRO A 249 19.78 23.08 -1.98
N LYS A 250 20.22 22.01 -1.31
CA LYS A 250 20.79 20.82 -1.95
C LYS A 250 19.70 20.01 -2.67
N GLY A 251 18.53 19.83 -2.04
CA GLY A 251 17.37 19.16 -2.62
C GLY A 251 16.85 19.85 -3.87
N VAL A 252 16.61 21.16 -3.81
CA VAL A 252 16.17 21.97 -4.97
C VAL A 252 17.12 21.81 -6.15
N ARG A 253 18.44 21.91 -5.90
CA ARG A 253 19.46 21.77 -6.95
C ARG A 253 19.41 20.37 -7.57
N LYS A 254 19.39 19.33 -6.74
CA LYS A 254 19.36 17.93 -7.21
C LYS A 254 18.12 17.65 -8.05
N ILE A 255 16.94 18.13 -7.64
CA ILE A 255 15.70 18.02 -8.43
C ILE A 255 15.83 18.74 -9.78
N GLY A 256 16.41 19.95 -9.78
CA GLY A 256 16.69 20.66 -11.04
C GLY A 256 17.61 19.87 -11.98
N GLN A 257 18.63 19.19 -11.45
CA GLN A 257 19.51 18.32 -12.24
C GLN A 257 18.76 17.12 -12.83
N LEU A 258 17.87 16.50 -12.05
CA LEU A 258 17.02 15.40 -12.48
C LEU A 258 16.07 15.83 -13.60
N ALA A 259 15.35 16.94 -13.41
CA ALA A 259 14.46 17.50 -14.42
C ALA A 259 15.19 17.84 -15.73
N LEU A 260 16.38 18.45 -15.65
CA LEU A 260 17.20 18.73 -16.83
C LEU A 260 17.62 17.44 -17.53
N ARG A 261 18.12 16.45 -16.78
CA ARG A 261 18.51 15.14 -17.32
C ARG A 261 17.36 14.51 -18.09
N ASP A 262 16.16 14.50 -17.52
CA ASP A 262 14.99 13.84 -18.10
C ASP A 262 14.49 14.58 -19.35
N ILE A 263 14.46 15.92 -19.33
CA ILE A 263 14.18 16.76 -20.51
C ILE A 263 15.18 16.46 -21.64
N TYR A 264 16.48 16.46 -21.34
CA TYR A 264 17.51 16.19 -22.35
C TYR A 264 17.47 14.76 -22.88
N GLN A 265 17.15 13.76 -22.05
CA GLN A 265 16.95 12.39 -22.52
C GLN A 265 15.73 12.25 -23.43
N GLY A 266 14.64 12.98 -23.14
CA GLY A 266 13.48 13.10 -24.04
C GLY A 266 13.85 13.72 -25.38
N LEU A 267 14.58 14.84 -25.37
CA LEU A 267 15.08 15.51 -26.58
C LEU A 267 16.07 14.64 -27.39
N LEU A 268 16.83 13.76 -26.72
CA LEU A 268 17.74 12.82 -27.38
C LEU A 268 16.99 11.69 -28.09
N ARG A 269 15.83 11.25 -27.56
CA ARG A 269 14.96 10.24 -28.20
C ARG A 269 14.37 10.74 -29.52
N ASP A 270 14.16 12.04 -29.65
CA ASP A 270 13.68 12.68 -30.89
C ASP A 270 14.80 13.03 -31.89
N ARG A 271 16.04 12.57 -31.67
CA ARG A 271 17.09 12.75 -32.68
C ARG A 271 16.81 11.90 -33.92
N ALA A 272 16.69 12.59 -35.05
CA ALA A 272 16.48 12.01 -36.37
C ALA A 272 17.53 10.95 -36.73
N GLY A 273 17.05 9.77 -37.13
CA GLY A 273 17.83 8.71 -37.77
C GLY A 273 17.78 7.37 -37.05
N GLY A 274 16.72 6.60 -37.26
CA GLY A 274 16.77 5.14 -37.12
C GLY A 274 15.90 4.50 -36.04
N HIS A 275 14.57 4.65 -36.13
CA HIS A 275 13.66 3.64 -35.58
C HIS A 275 12.65 3.23 -36.66
N GLN A 276 12.40 1.91 -36.79
CA GLN A 276 11.22 1.43 -37.49
C GLN A 276 10.00 1.86 -36.68
N THR A 277 9.24 2.81 -37.23
CA THR A 277 7.93 3.20 -36.73
C THR A 277 6.87 2.56 -37.61
N ASP A 278 5.83 1.97 -37.02
CA ASP A 278 4.66 1.42 -37.73
C ASP A 278 3.73 2.51 -38.33
N HIS A 279 4.09 3.78 -38.17
CA HIS A 279 3.41 4.89 -38.85
C HIS A 279 3.89 4.99 -40.30
N ARG A 280 3.03 4.55 -41.24
CA ARG A 280 3.16 4.87 -42.67
C ARG A 280 3.05 6.39 -42.85
N GLY A 281 4.18 7.05 -43.07
CA GLY A 281 4.18 8.42 -43.56
C GLY A 281 5.39 9.26 -43.17
N SER A 282 6.60 8.80 -43.44
CA SER A 282 7.68 9.74 -43.78
C SER A 282 7.81 9.69 -45.29
N ILE A 283 7.43 10.79 -45.96
CA ILE A 283 7.72 10.96 -47.39
C ILE A 283 9.24 11.06 -47.47
N ASP A 284 9.91 9.93 -47.71
CA ASP A 284 11.26 9.94 -48.23
C ASP A 284 11.16 10.59 -49.60
N LEU A 285 11.45 11.90 -49.66
CA LEU A 285 11.57 12.64 -50.91
C LEU A 285 12.74 12.02 -51.66
N ARG A 286 12.46 10.95 -52.40
CA ARG A 286 13.42 10.35 -53.30
C ARG A 286 13.85 11.44 -54.27
N PRO A 287 15.14 11.77 -54.32
CA PRO A 287 15.65 12.68 -55.33
C PRO A 287 15.28 12.11 -56.71
N GLU A 288 14.49 12.85 -57.49
CA GLU A 288 14.12 12.48 -58.86
C GLU A 288 15.36 12.37 -59.77
N GLU A 289 16.45 13.03 -59.37
CA GLU A 289 17.72 12.98 -60.07
C GLU A 289 18.48 11.69 -59.76
N THR A 290 18.75 10.97 -60.84
CA THR A 290 19.53 9.73 -60.86
C THR A 290 20.86 10.00 -61.54
N LYS A 291 21.92 9.38 -61.00
CA LYS A 291 23.27 9.45 -61.55
C LYS A 291 23.82 8.05 -61.76
N ARG A 292 24.80 7.93 -62.65
CA ARG A 292 25.56 6.68 -62.82
C ARG A 292 26.32 6.36 -61.53
N TYR A 293 26.22 5.12 -61.07
CA TYR A 293 26.95 4.62 -59.92
C TYR A 293 28.46 4.81 -60.08
N ARG A 294 29.11 5.38 -59.06
CA ARG A 294 30.56 5.38 -58.88
C ARG A 294 30.91 4.70 -57.57
N HIS A 295 32.07 4.06 -57.53
CA HIS A 295 32.54 3.40 -56.32
C HIS A 295 32.60 4.40 -55.15
N GLY A 296 31.89 4.09 -54.06
CA GLY A 296 31.72 4.97 -52.90
C GLY A 296 30.35 5.64 -52.78
N ASP A 297 29.51 5.57 -53.83
CA ASP A 297 28.12 6.04 -53.75
C ASP A 297 27.24 5.05 -52.94
N PRO A 298 26.22 5.54 -52.19
CA PRO A 298 25.21 4.66 -51.59
C PRO A 298 24.45 3.87 -52.68
N LEU A 299 24.23 2.57 -52.45
CA LEU A 299 23.60 1.67 -53.42
C LEU A 299 22.05 1.78 -53.39
N VAL A 300 21.52 3.00 -53.52
CA VAL A 300 20.09 3.26 -53.66
C VAL A 300 19.73 3.21 -55.14
N LEU A 301 19.53 2.00 -55.67
CA LEU A 301 19.36 1.76 -57.11
C LEU A 301 18.00 2.23 -57.64
N ASP A 302 18.02 2.99 -58.74
CA ASP A 302 16.86 3.09 -59.64
C ASP A 302 16.83 1.81 -60.49
N LEU A 303 16.04 0.84 -60.04
CA LEU A 303 15.89 -0.46 -60.69
C LEU A 303 15.39 -0.31 -62.13
N VAL A 304 14.49 0.63 -62.40
CA VAL A 304 13.90 0.79 -63.74
C VAL A 304 14.95 1.27 -64.73
N ARG A 305 15.71 2.31 -64.38
CA ARG A 305 16.79 2.83 -65.23
C ARG A 305 17.94 1.86 -65.36
N THR A 306 18.30 1.18 -64.28
CA THR A 306 19.35 0.16 -64.26
C THR A 306 19.02 -0.99 -65.21
N LEU A 307 17.80 -1.55 -65.10
CA LEU A 307 17.35 -2.63 -65.97
C LEU A 307 17.20 -2.16 -67.43
N LYS A 308 16.73 -0.93 -67.67
CA LYS A 308 16.68 -0.33 -69.02
C LYS A 308 18.06 -0.23 -69.65
N LYS A 309 19.09 0.17 -68.88
CA LYS A 309 20.48 0.22 -69.35
C LYS A 309 21.04 -1.17 -69.65
N ALA A 310 20.82 -2.13 -68.76
CA ALA A 310 21.25 -3.51 -68.96
C ALA A 310 20.62 -4.12 -70.23
N LEU A 311 19.32 -3.89 -70.44
CA LEU A 311 18.60 -4.37 -71.62
C LEU A 311 19.05 -3.66 -72.92
N ALA A 312 19.33 -2.35 -72.85
CA ALA A 312 19.89 -1.61 -73.99
C ALA A 312 21.29 -2.07 -74.35
N ARG A 313 22.11 -2.46 -73.37
CA ARG A 313 23.47 -3.00 -73.59
C ARG A 313 23.43 -4.39 -74.22
N ARG A 314 22.54 -5.27 -73.74
CA ARG A 314 22.38 -6.62 -74.30
C ARG A 314 20.91 -7.07 -74.24
N PRO A 315 20.15 -6.94 -75.34
CA PRO A 315 18.78 -7.42 -75.37
C PRO A 315 18.76 -8.95 -75.39
N GLY A 316 17.90 -9.55 -74.56
CA GLY A 316 17.70 -11.00 -74.49
C GLY A 316 17.58 -11.52 -73.06
N THR A 317 17.14 -12.77 -72.94
CA THR A 317 17.10 -13.50 -71.66
C THR A 317 18.14 -14.63 -71.67
N PRO A 318 18.88 -14.86 -70.57
CA PRO A 318 18.80 -14.14 -69.29
C PRO A 318 19.41 -12.74 -69.36
N LEU A 319 18.89 -11.83 -68.53
CA LEU A 319 19.37 -10.44 -68.44
C LEU A 319 20.73 -10.41 -67.73
N ASP A 320 21.77 -9.99 -68.44
CA ASP A 320 23.12 -9.75 -67.88
C ASP A 320 23.17 -8.33 -67.31
N VAL A 321 23.17 -8.17 -65.98
CA VAL A 321 23.27 -6.85 -65.32
C VAL A 321 24.68 -6.68 -64.75
N ARG A 322 25.35 -5.58 -65.09
CA ARG A 322 26.71 -5.25 -64.62
C ARG A 322 26.71 -3.97 -63.77
N PRO A 323 27.70 -3.78 -62.87
CA PRO A 323 27.81 -2.54 -62.09
C PRO A 323 27.87 -1.27 -62.94
N GLU A 324 28.30 -1.35 -64.20
CA GLU A 324 28.31 -0.24 -65.14
C GLU A 324 26.91 0.26 -65.54
N ASP A 325 25.90 -0.61 -65.42
CA ASP A 325 24.49 -0.36 -65.75
C ASP A 325 23.76 0.33 -64.59
N PHE A 326 24.34 0.34 -63.38
CA PHE A 326 23.69 0.84 -62.17
C PHE A 326 23.47 2.36 -62.22
N GLU A 327 22.22 2.75 -62.01
CA GLU A 327 21.80 4.12 -61.72
C GLU A 327 21.40 4.20 -60.26
N VAL A 328 21.96 5.19 -59.54
CA VAL A 328 21.65 5.45 -58.14
C VAL A 328 21.05 6.83 -57.98
N HIS A 329 20.13 6.97 -57.02
CA HIS A 329 19.58 8.28 -56.66
C HIS A 329 20.67 9.18 -56.06
N ALA A 330 20.71 10.44 -56.47
CA ALA A 330 21.69 11.41 -55.97
C ALA A 330 21.35 11.79 -54.52
N ALA A 331 22.17 11.39 -53.55
CA ALA A 331 21.97 11.80 -52.16
C ALA A 331 22.09 13.32 -52.02
N ALA A 332 21.04 13.98 -51.52
CA ALA A 332 21.09 15.38 -51.18
C ALA A 332 21.96 15.57 -49.93
N HIS A 333 23.00 16.39 -50.02
CA HIS A 333 23.82 16.77 -48.88
C HIS A 333 23.02 17.73 -48.00
N THR A 334 22.45 17.23 -46.90
CA THR A 334 21.89 18.09 -45.86
C THR A 334 22.99 18.39 -44.84
N THR A 335 23.32 19.67 -44.69
CA THR A 335 24.26 20.11 -43.64
C THR A 335 23.46 20.34 -42.37
N THR A 336 23.64 19.49 -41.36
CA THR A 336 23.08 19.68 -40.04
C THR A 336 24.06 20.46 -39.17
N THR A 337 23.56 21.48 -38.45
CA THR A 337 24.32 22.22 -37.43
C THR A 337 23.87 21.74 -36.05
N SER A 338 24.81 21.43 -35.16
CA SER A 338 24.51 21.11 -33.76
C SER A 338 24.82 22.31 -32.88
N THR A 339 23.82 22.82 -32.17
CA THR A 339 24.02 23.84 -31.12
C THR A 339 24.26 23.11 -29.80
N VAL A 340 25.40 23.38 -29.15
CA VAL A 340 25.74 22.81 -27.84
C VAL A 340 25.61 23.91 -26.79
N LEU A 341 24.67 23.75 -25.86
CA LEU A 341 24.55 24.60 -24.67
C LEU A 341 25.36 23.95 -23.54
N LEU A 342 26.42 24.61 -23.09
CA LEU A 342 27.22 24.18 -21.94
C LEU A 342 26.70 24.90 -20.70
N LEU A 343 25.92 24.19 -19.89
CA LEU A 343 25.50 24.65 -18.56
C LEU A 343 26.50 24.12 -17.53
N ASP A 344 27.25 25.02 -16.91
CA ASP A 344 28.13 24.66 -15.81
C ASP A 344 27.31 24.33 -14.57
N MET A 345 27.43 23.08 -14.11
CA MET A 345 26.81 22.59 -12.88
C MET A 345 27.86 22.20 -11.83
N SER A 346 29.12 22.62 -12.03
CA SER A 346 30.20 22.41 -11.07
C SER A 346 30.10 23.36 -9.87
N TRP A 347 30.79 22.96 -8.80
CA TRP A 347 30.79 23.61 -7.49
C TRP A 347 32.16 24.22 -7.18
#